data_AF-A0A016T5B9-F1
#
_entry.id   AF-A0A016T5B9-F1
#
_cell.length_a   1.000
_cell.length_b   1.000
_cell.length_c   1.000
_cell.angle_alpha   90.00
_cell.angle_beta   90.00
_cell.angle_gamma   90.00
#
_symmetry.space_group_name_H-M   'P 1'
#
loop_
_entity.id
_entity.type
_entity.pdbx_description
1 polymer ?
#
loop_
_entity_poly.entity_id
_entity_poly.type
_entity_poly.pdbx_seq_one_letter_code
_entity_poly.pdbx_strand_id
1 'polypeptide(L)'
;MDSPSRGCRANIFAMLANDLDEFDKEKYRISGFRLKEGQQGLGNVADLSSAFGELGISASDVFKVISACILLNNLSFKEIGGSIDIENLSDLEDASVLLGVSALAMYRAVMRCTLTGRDSIRECQSSRDQLVSALYTRVVRRILMRANACLDNLQDLTGSSDIIGSETRFIHVVDSPGYVCNKTNSLSELLINTVNDSLAGYSTEKASDLLQRIELSNKVCGSSSMRRIQESCVSKQISLFRATPPCESYVESSWAPLPEFPSAPAVQPAVPSPRRYEVRERKKHVFPQRRNVIVDFHDQNSGAVLRAGDVVKAMGFVGDAYVVETGRRIKAVIPISYTEKSLPPTEGYNV
;
A
#
# COMPACT_ATOMS: atom_id res chain seq x y z
N MET A 1 15.81 -1.06 21.83
CA MET A 1 15.56 0.09 20.93
C MET A 1 14.24 -0.16 20.27
N ASP A 2 13.25 0.62 20.67
CA ASP A 2 11.85 0.40 20.39
C ASP A 2 11.60 0.36 18.89
N SER A 3 11.15 -0.80 18.41
CA SER A 3 10.60 -0.95 17.08
C SER A 3 9.55 0.14 16.86
N PRO A 4 9.60 0.91 15.76
CA PRO A 4 8.48 1.73 15.31
C PRO A 4 7.40 0.78 14.77
N SER A 5 6.89 -0.09 15.63
CA SER A 5 5.79 -0.98 15.30
C SER A 5 4.49 -0.27 15.63
N ARG A 6 3.60 -0.22 14.63
CA ARG A 6 2.17 0.07 14.76
C ARG A 6 1.76 1.55 14.74
N GLY A 7 1.56 2.02 13.50
CA GLY A 7 0.46 2.92 13.17
C GLY A 7 0.92 4.26 12.66
N CYS A 8 0.52 4.58 11.42
CA CYS A 8 0.10 5.93 11.12
C CYS A 8 -0.96 6.32 12.15
N ARG A 9 -0.56 6.81 13.33
CA ARG A 9 -1.50 7.40 14.28
C ARG A 9 -1.91 8.71 13.62
N ALA A 10 -3.03 8.67 12.91
CA ALA A 10 -3.58 9.84 12.26
C ALA A 10 -3.66 10.98 13.27
N ASN A 11 -3.34 12.20 12.83
CA ASN A 11 -3.29 13.40 13.68
C ASN A 11 -4.54 13.56 14.53
N ILE A 12 -5.71 13.11 14.04
CA ILE A 12 -6.97 13.11 14.78
C ILE A 12 -6.90 12.36 16.12
N PHE A 13 -6.15 11.25 16.23
CA PHE A 13 -5.99 10.54 17.50
C PHE A 13 -5.20 11.38 18.51
N ALA A 14 -4.10 11.98 18.05
CA ALA A 14 -3.26 12.88 18.86
C ALA A 14 -4.05 14.12 19.30
N MET A 15 -4.80 14.70 18.38
CA MET A 15 -5.63 15.87 18.63
C MET A 15 -6.72 15.58 19.68
N LEU A 16 -7.41 14.43 19.61
CA LEU A 16 -8.39 14.07 20.64
C LEU A 16 -7.73 13.74 22.00
N ALA A 17 -6.60 13.03 22.01
CA ALA A 17 -5.96 12.66 23.29
C ALA A 17 -5.31 13.86 23.99
N ASN A 18 -4.74 14.80 23.22
CA ASN A 18 -3.90 15.87 23.76
C ASN A 18 -4.63 17.22 23.81
N ASP A 19 -5.43 17.56 22.81
CA ASP A 19 -5.95 18.92 22.59
C ASP A 19 -7.43 19.11 23.04
N LEU A 20 -8.16 18.03 23.36
CA LEU A 20 -9.49 18.14 23.99
C LEU A 20 -9.36 18.66 25.44
N ASP A 21 -10.36 19.42 25.90
CA ASP A 21 -10.45 19.81 27.30
C ASP A 21 -10.82 18.60 28.19
N GLU A 22 -10.55 18.69 29.49
CA GLU A 22 -10.80 17.55 30.39
C GLU A 22 -12.29 17.23 30.52
N PHE A 23 -13.17 18.21 30.32
CA PHE A 23 -14.63 18.02 30.31
C PHE A 23 -15.09 17.21 29.09
N ASP A 24 -14.66 17.54 27.87
CA ASP A 24 -15.00 16.74 26.70
C ASP A 24 -14.27 15.39 26.71
N LYS A 25 -13.07 15.31 27.28
CA LYS A 25 -12.41 14.00 27.47
C LYS A 25 -13.23 13.08 28.37
N GLU A 26 -13.83 13.59 29.44
CA GLU A 26 -14.74 12.82 30.29
C GLU A 26 -15.98 12.35 29.51
N LYS A 27 -16.57 13.26 28.71
CA LYS A 27 -17.69 12.95 27.82
C LYS A 27 -17.37 11.81 26.83
N TYR A 28 -16.14 11.74 26.35
CA TYR A 28 -15.68 10.67 25.45
C TYR A 28 -14.93 9.53 26.15
N ARG A 29 -14.95 9.47 27.49
CA ARG A 29 -14.32 8.41 28.31
C ARG A 29 -12.81 8.23 28.08
N ILE A 30 -12.09 9.31 27.77
CA ILE A 30 -10.64 9.27 27.47
C ILE A 30 -9.79 10.18 28.37
N SER A 31 -10.33 10.63 29.51
CA SER A 31 -9.64 11.55 30.45
C SER A 31 -8.31 11.05 31.00
N GLY A 32 -8.10 9.72 31.05
CA GLY A 32 -6.82 9.11 31.44
C GLY A 32 -5.81 8.92 30.31
N PHE A 33 -6.18 9.18 29.06
CA PHE A 33 -5.36 8.83 27.89
C PHE A 33 -4.56 10.03 27.39
N ARG A 34 -3.23 9.91 27.37
CA ARG A 34 -2.33 10.88 26.72
C ARG A 34 -1.44 10.16 25.72
N LEU A 35 -1.41 10.66 24.49
CA LEU A 35 -0.45 10.19 23.49
C LEU A 35 0.89 10.86 23.79
N LYS A 36 1.99 10.08 23.75
CA LYS A 36 3.36 10.46 24.16
C LYS A 36 3.65 11.98 24.02
N GLU A 37 4.20 12.56 25.09
CA GLU A 37 4.64 13.96 25.17
C GLU A 37 5.56 14.29 23.99
N GLY A 38 5.12 15.21 23.12
CA GLY A 38 5.86 15.62 21.92
C GLY A 38 5.00 15.82 20.67
N GLN A 39 3.73 15.41 20.69
CA GLN A 39 2.76 15.64 19.62
C GLN A 39 1.80 16.79 19.95
N GLN A 40 2.33 17.99 20.14
CA GLN A 40 1.54 19.22 20.24
C GLN A 40 1.48 19.91 18.87
N GLY A 41 0.35 20.52 18.52
CA GLY A 41 0.22 21.34 17.30
C GLY A 41 -0.06 20.56 16.00
N LEU A 42 -0.69 19.38 16.07
CA LEU A 42 -1.05 18.57 14.89
C LEU A 42 -2.39 19.00 14.24
N GLY A 43 -3.10 19.96 14.85
CA GLY A 43 -4.38 20.50 14.39
C GLY A 43 -5.15 21.15 15.55
N ASN A 44 -6.29 21.77 15.23
CA ASN A 44 -7.20 22.34 16.22
C ASN A 44 -8.56 21.64 16.14
N VAL A 45 -9.08 21.20 17.30
CA VAL A 45 -10.39 20.55 17.41
C VAL A 45 -11.52 21.47 16.94
N ALA A 46 -11.39 22.78 17.19
CA ALA A 46 -12.39 23.77 16.77
C ALA A 46 -12.48 23.87 15.24
N ASP A 47 -11.34 23.98 14.56
CA ASP A 47 -11.28 24.06 13.10
C ASP A 47 -11.82 22.79 12.45
N LEU A 48 -11.46 21.61 13.00
CA LEU A 48 -12.00 20.34 12.51
C LEU A 48 -13.52 20.24 12.72
N SER A 49 -14.02 20.71 13.86
CA SER A 49 -15.46 20.70 14.16
C SER A 49 -16.22 21.64 13.23
N SER A 50 -15.64 22.81 12.89
CA SER A 50 -16.19 23.73 11.91
C SER A 50 -16.25 23.10 10.52
N ALA A 51 -15.17 22.46 10.08
CA ALA A 51 -15.10 21.76 8.79
C ALA A 51 -16.13 20.61 8.70
N PHE A 52 -16.32 19.84 9.78
CA PHE A 52 -17.40 18.85 9.82
C PHE A 52 -18.79 19.47 9.76
N GLY A 53 -18.98 20.64 10.39
CA GLY A 53 -20.21 21.41 10.30
C GLY A 53 -20.58 21.79 8.86
N GLU A 54 -19.61 22.26 8.07
CA GLU A 54 -19.80 22.56 6.64
C GLU A 54 -20.18 21.33 5.81
N LEU A 55 -19.62 20.17 6.16
CA LEU A 55 -19.98 18.89 5.54
C LEU A 55 -21.34 18.34 6.04
N GLY A 56 -21.97 18.99 7.01
CA GLY A 56 -23.18 18.50 7.66
C GLY A 56 -22.97 17.20 8.44
N ILE A 57 -21.76 17.02 9.01
CA ILE A 57 -21.38 15.89 9.85
C ILE A 57 -21.30 16.37 11.30
N SER A 58 -21.93 15.64 12.22
CA SER A 58 -21.77 15.90 13.65
C SER A 58 -20.36 15.49 14.10
N ALA A 59 -19.56 16.47 14.52
CA ALA A 59 -18.23 16.21 15.08
C ALA A 59 -18.29 15.25 16.27
N SER A 60 -19.36 15.33 17.09
CA SER A 60 -19.55 14.44 18.24
C SER A 60 -19.63 12.96 17.84
N ASP A 61 -20.27 12.65 16.71
CA ASP A 61 -20.41 11.26 16.26
C ASP A 61 -19.09 10.71 15.73
N VAL A 62 -18.31 11.55 15.03
CA VAL A 62 -16.94 11.20 14.62
C VAL A 62 -16.07 10.97 15.86
N PHE A 63 -16.11 11.89 16.83
CA PHE A 63 -15.29 11.80 18.04
C PHE A 63 -15.64 10.58 18.90
N LYS A 64 -16.92 10.21 19.06
CA LYS A 64 -17.32 8.96 19.73
C LYS A 64 -16.65 7.74 19.10
N VAL A 65 -16.64 7.64 17.77
CA VAL A 65 -16.03 6.48 17.08
C VAL A 65 -14.51 6.49 17.20
N ILE A 66 -13.86 7.66 17.09
CA ILE A 66 -12.42 7.77 17.25
C ILE A 66 -12.00 7.44 18.70
N SER A 67 -12.72 7.93 19.70
CA SER A 67 -12.47 7.60 21.10
C SER A 67 -12.70 6.13 21.41
N ALA A 68 -13.75 5.51 20.86
CA ALA A 68 -13.93 4.06 20.95
C ALA A 68 -12.75 3.29 20.32
N CYS A 69 -12.18 3.75 19.20
CA CYS A 69 -10.97 3.15 18.63
C CYS A 69 -9.75 3.29 19.56
N ILE A 70 -9.62 4.37 20.32
CA ILE A 70 -8.55 4.55 21.32
C ILE A 70 -8.70 3.52 22.44
N LEU A 71 -9.89 3.42 23.02
CA LEU A 71 -10.20 2.47 24.10
C LEU A 71 -10.01 1.03 23.66
N LEU A 72 -10.52 0.66 22.48
CA LEU A 72 -10.36 -0.68 21.92
C LEU A 72 -8.89 -1.03 21.69
N ASN A 73 -8.05 -0.09 21.26
CA ASN A 73 -6.61 -0.34 21.10
C ASN A 73 -5.87 -0.60 22.42
N ASN A 74 -6.42 -0.12 23.54
CA ASN A 74 -5.84 -0.28 24.87
C ASN A 74 -6.17 -1.63 25.52
N LEU A 75 -7.07 -2.44 24.95
CA LEU A 75 -7.46 -3.73 25.51
C LEU A 75 -6.26 -4.69 25.63
N SER A 76 -6.03 -5.22 26.82
CA SER A 76 -5.07 -6.29 27.10
C SER A 76 -5.80 -7.62 27.32
N PHE A 77 -5.16 -8.69 26.86
CA PHE A 77 -5.69 -10.05 26.94
C PHE A 77 -4.76 -10.89 27.81
N LYS A 78 -5.34 -11.70 28.70
CA LYS A 78 -4.60 -12.59 29.59
C LYS A 78 -5.22 -13.98 29.57
N GLU A 79 -4.38 -14.99 29.73
CA GLU A 79 -4.82 -16.37 29.95
C GLU A 79 -5.09 -16.60 31.45
N ILE A 80 -6.31 -17.00 31.77
CA ILE A 80 -6.80 -17.37 33.10
C ILE A 80 -7.37 -18.79 33.02
N GLY A 81 -6.72 -19.75 33.69
CA GLY A 81 -7.24 -21.12 33.80
C GLY A 81 -7.40 -21.86 32.47
N GLY A 82 -6.59 -21.54 31.45
CA GLY A 82 -6.70 -22.13 30.10
C GLY A 82 -7.73 -21.47 29.19
N SER A 83 -8.43 -20.44 29.68
CA SER A 83 -9.27 -19.55 28.88
C SER A 83 -8.63 -18.17 28.75
N ILE A 84 -8.87 -17.47 27.64
CA ILE A 84 -8.43 -16.07 27.51
C ILE A 84 -9.56 -15.19 28.01
N ASP A 85 -9.18 -14.14 28.73
CA ASP A 85 -10.08 -13.07 29.14
C ASP A 85 -9.43 -11.69 28.93
N ILE A 86 -10.24 -10.65 29.00
CA ILE A 86 -9.83 -9.24 28.88
C ILE A 86 -9.54 -8.70 30.28
N GLU A 87 -8.36 -8.15 30.53
CA GLU A 87 -8.02 -7.64 31.86
C GLU A 87 -8.72 -6.30 32.17
N ASN A 88 -8.78 -5.41 31.19
CA ASN A 88 -9.39 -4.08 31.27
C ASN A 88 -10.78 -4.06 30.62
N LEU A 89 -11.73 -4.76 31.24
CA LEU A 89 -13.12 -4.83 30.75
C LEU A 89 -13.82 -3.45 30.74
N SER A 90 -13.41 -2.52 31.61
CA SER A 90 -13.95 -1.15 31.65
C SER A 90 -13.80 -0.42 30.31
N ASP A 91 -12.63 -0.51 29.67
CA ASP A 91 -12.37 0.15 28.40
C ASP A 91 -13.27 -0.40 27.28
N LEU A 92 -13.59 -1.70 27.35
CA LEU A 92 -14.51 -2.35 26.42
C LEU A 92 -15.96 -1.89 26.64
N GLU A 93 -16.39 -1.76 27.89
CA GLU A 93 -17.71 -1.25 28.25
C GLU A 93 -17.89 0.19 27.79
N ASP A 94 -16.93 1.07 28.08
CA ASP A 94 -16.95 2.47 27.66
C ASP A 94 -16.95 2.59 26.13
N ALA A 95 -16.13 1.80 25.42
CA ALA A 95 -16.16 1.76 23.95
C ALA A 95 -17.51 1.29 23.41
N SER A 96 -18.16 0.34 24.08
CA SER A 96 -19.47 -0.18 23.68
C SER A 96 -20.58 0.86 23.85
N VAL A 97 -20.53 1.64 24.93
CA VAL A 97 -21.44 2.77 25.17
C VAL A 97 -21.29 3.85 24.10
N LEU A 98 -20.05 4.23 23.76
CA LEU A 98 -19.78 5.23 22.72
C LEU A 98 -20.29 4.81 21.33
N LEU A 99 -20.19 3.52 21.01
CA LEU A 99 -20.65 2.95 19.74
C LEU A 99 -22.14 2.58 19.74
N GLY A 100 -22.82 2.63 20.89
CA GLY A 100 -24.23 2.26 21.02
C GLY A 100 -24.51 0.77 20.82
N VAL A 101 -23.55 -0.10 21.19
CA VAL A 101 -23.69 -1.56 21.10
C VAL A 101 -23.64 -2.20 22.48
N SER A 102 -24.17 -3.42 22.63
CA SER A 102 -24.09 -4.10 23.92
C SER A 102 -22.66 -4.56 24.21
N ALA A 103 -22.20 -4.36 25.45
CA ALA A 103 -20.87 -4.79 25.88
C ALA A 103 -20.66 -6.30 25.67
N LEU A 104 -21.71 -7.12 25.89
CA LEU A 104 -21.65 -8.55 25.63
C LEU A 104 -21.48 -8.88 24.13
N ALA A 105 -22.11 -8.14 23.23
CA ALA A 105 -21.92 -8.35 21.80
C ALA A 105 -20.51 -7.93 21.36
N MET A 106 -19.99 -6.83 21.91
CA MET A 106 -18.62 -6.38 21.69
C MET A 106 -17.61 -7.42 22.18
N TYR A 107 -17.77 -7.89 23.42
CA TYR A 107 -16.95 -8.94 24.02
C TYR A 107 -16.92 -10.19 23.14
N ARG A 108 -18.09 -10.69 22.70
CA ARG A 108 -18.18 -11.85 21.79
C ARG A 108 -17.52 -11.61 20.44
N ALA A 109 -17.55 -10.38 19.93
CA ALA A 109 -16.91 -10.05 18.65
C ALA A 109 -15.38 -10.02 18.77
N VAL A 110 -14.86 -9.46 19.86
CA VAL A 110 -13.41 -9.39 20.12
C VAL A 110 -12.85 -10.76 20.49
N MET A 111 -13.54 -11.50 21.36
CA MET A 111 -13.14 -12.81 21.89
C MET A 111 -13.49 -13.98 20.96
N ARG A 112 -13.64 -13.72 19.66
CA ARG A 112 -13.94 -14.73 18.65
C ARG A 112 -12.69 -15.50 18.27
N CYS A 113 -12.13 -16.22 19.24
CA CYS A 113 -10.87 -16.95 19.10
C CYS A 113 -11.21 -18.44 18.94
N THR A 114 -10.73 -19.03 17.85
CA THR A 114 -10.99 -20.43 17.48
C THR A 114 -9.83 -21.35 17.86
N LEU A 115 -8.69 -20.77 18.22
CA LEU A 115 -7.45 -21.45 18.62
C LEU A 115 -7.31 -21.54 20.16
N THR A 116 -6.34 -22.32 20.65
CA THR A 116 -6.03 -22.45 22.09
C THR A 116 -4.60 -21.96 22.42
N GLY A 117 -4.36 -21.52 23.66
CA GLY A 117 -3.05 -21.10 24.16
C GLY A 117 -2.52 -19.74 23.65
N ARG A 118 -1.21 -19.65 23.37
CA ARG A 118 -0.56 -18.37 22.94
C ARG A 118 -1.06 -17.85 21.60
N ASP A 119 -1.49 -18.73 20.70
CA ASP A 119 -2.00 -18.34 19.39
C ASP A 119 -3.38 -17.69 19.47
N SER A 120 -4.18 -18.03 20.49
CA SER A 120 -5.46 -17.38 20.68
C SER A 120 -5.35 -15.97 21.24
N ILE A 121 -4.32 -15.63 22.03
CA ILE A 121 -4.07 -14.22 22.40
C ILE A 121 -3.77 -13.40 21.15
N ARG A 122 -2.95 -13.93 20.24
CA ARG A 122 -2.63 -13.26 18.97
C ARG A 122 -3.86 -13.15 18.06
N GLU A 123 -4.74 -14.15 18.06
CA GLU A 123 -5.99 -14.14 17.33
C GLU A 123 -6.94 -13.05 17.88
N CYS A 124 -7.11 -12.96 19.20
CA CYS A 124 -7.94 -11.94 19.83
C CYS A 124 -7.39 -10.52 19.60
N GLN A 125 -6.05 -10.34 19.68
CA GLN A 125 -5.38 -9.09 19.30
C GLN A 125 -5.61 -8.73 17.82
N SER A 126 -5.50 -9.71 16.91
CA SER A 126 -5.75 -9.53 15.48
C SER A 126 -7.21 -9.15 15.20
N SER A 127 -8.16 -9.81 15.86
CA SER A 127 -9.60 -9.52 15.76
C SER A 127 -9.91 -8.08 16.18
N ARG A 128 -9.36 -7.66 17.33
CA ARG A 128 -9.43 -6.28 17.83
C ARG A 128 -8.83 -5.28 16.83
N ASP A 129 -7.61 -5.53 16.34
CA ASP A 129 -6.92 -4.64 15.40
C ASP A 129 -7.70 -4.50 14.07
N GLN A 130 -8.31 -5.59 13.60
CA GLN A 130 -9.18 -5.59 12.42
C GLN A 130 -10.46 -4.78 12.65
N LEU A 131 -11.09 -4.92 13.82
CA LEU A 131 -12.27 -4.15 14.20
C LEU A 131 -11.96 -2.64 14.22
N VAL A 132 -10.87 -2.25 14.88
CA VAL A 132 -10.44 -0.85 14.97
C VAL A 132 -10.13 -0.29 13.57
N SER A 133 -9.36 -1.03 12.76
CA SER A 133 -9.07 -0.64 11.38
C SER A 133 -10.34 -0.48 10.54
N ALA A 134 -11.31 -1.37 10.70
CA ALA A 134 -12.58 -1.31 10.01
C ALA A 134 -13.45 -0.12 10.44
N LEU A 135 -13.50 0.21 11.74
CA LEU A 135 -14.21 1.36 12.27
C LEU A 135 -13.60 2.66 11.72
N TYR A 136 -12.29 2.83 11.88
CA TYR A 136 -11.58 4.01 11.40
C TYR A 136 -11.74 4.21 9.89
N THR A 137 -11.53 3.16 9.10
CA THR A 137 -11.66 3.21 7.64
C THR A 137 -13.08 3.57 7.21
N ARG A 138 -14.11 3.07 7.91
CA ARG A 138 -15.51 3.41 7.60
C ARG A 138 -15.83 4.87 7.91
N VAL A 139 -15.33 5.42 9.02
CA VAL A 139 -15.51 6.83 9.37
C VAL A 139 -14.87 7.72 8.31
N VAL A 140 -13.60 7.48 7.98
CA VAL A 140 -12.90 8.24 6.93
C VAL A 140 -13.64 8.14 5.60
N ARG A 141 -14.08 6.94 5.20
CA ARG A 141 -14.87 6.75 3.97
C ARG A 141 -16.19 7.53 4.01
N ARG A 142 -16.89 7.57 5.14
CA ARG A 142 -18.13 8.35 5.31
C ARG A 142 -17.87 9.85 5.16
N ILE A 143 -16.81 10.36 5.77
CA ILE A 143 -16.40 11.77 5.62
C ILE A 143 -16.12 12.10 4.16
N LEU A 144 -15.32 11.28 3.47
CA LEU A 144 -15.01 11.47 2.04
C LEU A 144 -16.25 11.42 1.14
N MET A 145 -17.15 10.46 1.34
CA MET A 145 -18.39 10.38 0.56
C MET A 145 -19.27 11.62 0.78
N ARG A 146 -19.29 12.16 2.01
CA ARG A 146 -20.05 13.37 2.32
C ARG A 146 -19.43 14.62 1.70
N ALA A 147 -18.10 14.73 1.71
CA ALA A 147 -17.37 15.78 1.02
C ALA A 147 -17.64 15.76 -0.49
N ASN A 148 -17.56 14.59 -1.12
CA ASN A 148 -17.87 14.44 -2.55
C ASN A 148 -19.32 14.83 -2.85
N ALA A 149 -20.29 14.36 -2.06
CA ALA A 149 -21.69 14.72 -2.26
C ALA A 149 -21.96 16.24 -2.09
N CYS A 150 -21.21 16.92 -1.22
CA CYS A 150 -21.30 18.37 -1.07
C CYS A 150 -20.77 19.11 -2.32
N LEU A 151 -19.68 18.62 -2.89
CA LEU A 151 -19.09 19.15 -4.13
C LEU A 151 -19.99 18.92 -5.35
N ASP A 152 -20.59 17.73 -5.46
CA ASP A 152 -21.52 17.40 -6.55
C ASP A 152 -22.75 18.33 -6.54
N ASN A 153 -23.33 18.58 -5.36
CA ASN A 153 -24.47 19.50 -5.21
C ASN A 153 -24.10 20.96 -5.59
N LEU A 154 -22.86 21.37 -5.38
CA LEU A 154 -22.40 22.71 -5.77
C LEU A 154 -22.26 22.83 -7.30
N GLN A 155 -21.88 21.75 -7.98
CA GLN A 155 -21.84 21.71 -9.44
C GLN A 155 -23.26 21.82 -10.03
N ASP A 156 -24.24 21.13 -9.45
CA ASP A 156 -25.64 21.21 -9.90
C ASP A 156 -26.24 22.63 -9.75
N LEU A 157 -25.86 23.35 -8.69
CA LEU A 157 -26.31 24.74 -8.45
C LEU A 157 -25.62 25.76 -9.35
N THR A 158 -24.38 25.51 -9.76
CA THR A 158 -23.61 26.39 -10.66
C THR A 158 -23.81 26.06 -12.15
N GLY A 159 -24.43 24.90 -12.45
CA GLY A 159 -24.51 24.31 -13.79
C GLY A 159 -25.87 24.34 -14.48
N SER A 160 -26.84 25.13 -14.00
CA SER A 160 -28.13 25.31 -14.70
C SER A 160 -28.21 26.66 -15.42
N SER A 161 -27.46 26.77 -16.52
CA SER A 161 -27.93 27.51 -17.69
C SER A 161 -27.40 26.80 -18.93
N ASP A 162 -28.31 26.13 -19.62
CA ASP A 162 -28.11 25.45 -20.89
C ASP A 162 -27.27 26.28 -21.87
N ILE A 163 -25.99 25.93 -22.04
CA ILE A 163 -25.25 26.21 -23.27
C ILE A 163 -24.79 24.86 -23.80
N ILE A 164 -25.63 24.32 -24.68
CA ILE A 164 -25.36 23.18 -25.56
C ILE A 164 -23.97 23.37 -26.18
N GLY A 165 -23.00 22.57 -25.73
CA GLY A 165 -21.67 22.46 -26.37
C GLY A 165 -20.45 22.87 -25.56
N SER A 166 -20.56 23.25 -24.28
CA SER A 166 -19.37 23.46 -23.45
C SER A 166 -18.79 22.12 -22.98
N GLU A 167 -17.74 21.63 -23.61
CA GLU A 167 -16.94 20.52 -23.08
C GLU A 167 -16.47 20.87 -21.65
N THR A 168 -16.99 20.16 -20.65
CA THR A 168 -16.52 20.27 -19.27
C THR A 168 -15.06 19.82 -19.20
N ARG A 169 -14.14 20.76 -19.00
CA ARG A 169 -12.71 20.50 -18.83
C ARG A 169 -12.41 20.37 -17.35
N PHE A 170 -11.69 19.31 -16.98
CA PHE A 170 -11.25 19.05 -15.62
C PHE A 170 -9.74 19.21 -15.50
N ILE A 171 -9.28 19.89 -14.46
CA ILE A 171 -7.86 19.90 -14.07
C ILE A 171 -7.74 18.93 -12.89
N HIS A 172 -7.08 17.80 -13.11
CA HIS A 172 -6.81 16.82 -12.06
C HIS A 172 -5.52 17.18 -11.31
N VAL A 173 -5.63 17.41 -10.00
CA VAL A 173 -4.48 17.59 -9.12
C VAL A 173 -4.26 16.28 -8.36
N VAL A 174 -3.07 15.71 -8.47
CA VAL A 174 -2.68 14.48 -7.77
C VAL A 174 -1.63 14.82 -6.72
N ASP A 175 -2.00 14.66 -5.46
CA ASP A 175 -1.08 14.74 -4.32
C ASP A 175 -0.86 13.31 -3.77
N SER A 176 0.37 12.83 -3.86
CA SER A 176 0.78 11.47 -3.48
C SER A 176 2.04 11.55 -2.62
N PRO A 177 2.19 10.68 -1.61
CA PRO A 177 3.43 10.60 -0.85
C PRO A 177 4.61 10.26 -1.78
N GLY A 178 5.73 10.95 -1.60
CA GLY A 178 6.96 10.70 -2.36
C GLY A 178 7.63 9.36 -2.03
N TYR A 179 8.75 9.05 -2.69
CA TYR A 179 9.50 7.82 -2.44
C TYR A 179 9.95 7.70 -0.99
N VAL A 180 9.76 6.51 -0.40
CA VAL A 180 10.10 6.20 0.99
C VAL A 180 11.18 5.13 1.04
N CYS A 181 12.20 5.35 1.86
CA CYS A 181 13.24 4.35 2.14
C CYS A 181 13.54 4.32 3.64
N ASN A 182 13.13 3.23 4.28
CA ASN A 182 13.40 2.95 5.69
C ASN A 182 14.36 1.76 5.84
N LYS A 183 14.94 1.59 7.05
CA LYS A 183 15.77 0.41 7.39
C LYS A 183 15.06 -0.92 7.13
N THR A 184 13.75 -0.94 7.35
CA THR A 184 12.86 -2.04 6.99
C THR A 184 11.63 -1.45 6.31
N ASN A 185 11.45 -1.73 5.03
CA ASN A 185 10.25 -1.32 4.29
C ASN A 185 9.15 -2.38 4.46
N SER A 186 7.96 -1.96 4.87
CA SER A 186 6.78 -2.81 4.93
C SER A 186 6.07 -2.85 3.57
N LEU A 187 4.97 -3.61 3.50
CA LEU A 187 4.10 -3.61 2.32
C LEU A 187 3.61 -2.20 1.96
N SER A 188 3.38 -1.32 2.95
CA SER A 188 2.91 0.04 2.73
C SER A 188 3.95 0.88 1.96
N GLU A 189 5.21 0.85 2.36
CA GLU A 189 6.29 1.55 1.64
C GLU A 189 6.51 0.98 0.24
N LEU A 190 6.37 -0.33 0.06
CA LEU A 190 6.42 -0.95 -1.27
C LEU A 190 5.30 -0.42 -2.18
N LEU A 191 4.07 -0.31 -1.65
CA LEU A 191 2.94 0.24 -2.40
C LEU A 191 3.17 1.71 -2.76
N ILE A 192 3.65 2.53 -1.83
CA ILE A 192 3.99 3.94 -2.09
C ILE A 192 5.03 4.06 -3.22
N ASN A 193 6.12 3.30 -3.14
CA ASN A 193 7.16 3.35 -4.15
C ASN A 193 6.67 2.82 -5.51
N THR A 194 5.76 1.85 -5.53
CA THR A 194 5.16 1.33 -6.77
C THR A 194 4.23 2.37 -7.42
N VAL A 195 3.48 3.14 -6.62
CA VAL A 195 2.69 4.28 -7.11
C VAL A 195 3.61 5.32 -7.73
N ASN A 196 4.68 5.70 -7.03
CA ASN A 196 5.64 6.69 -7.53
C ASN A 196 6.36 6.22 -8.79
N ASP A 197 6.72 4.94 -8.89
CA ASP A 197 7.25 4.34 -10.12
C ASP A 197 6.28 4.52 -11.28
N SER A 198 4.98 4.30 -11.04
CA SER A 198 3.96 4.45 -12.07
C SER A 198 3.74 5.91 -12.46
N LEU A 199 3.73 6.84 -11.50
CA LEU A 199 3.65 8.29 -11.76
C LEU A 199 4.87 8.81 -12.53
N ALA A 200 6.06 8.24 -12.27
CA ALA A 200 7.29 8.55 -13.02
C ALA A 200 7.38 7.83 -14.38
N GLY A 201 6.40 6.99 -14.72
CA GLY A 201 6.36 6.24 -15.98
C GLY A 201 7.23 4.96 -16.01
N TYR A 202 7.73 4.52 -14.86
CA TYR A 202 8.43 3.25 -14.71
C TYR A 202 7.44 2.09 -14.54
N SER A 203 7.22 1.31 -15.60
CA SER A 203 6.44 0.07 -15.51
C SER A 203 7.34 -1.12 -15.17
N THR A 204 7.07 -1.78 -14.03
CA THR A 204 7.75 -3.03 -13.68
C THR A 204 6.76 -4.21 -13.70
N GLU A 205 6.89 -5.07 -14.71
CA GLU A 205 6.10 -6.32 -14.87
C GLU A 205 6.04 -7.15 -13.57
N LYS A 206 7.12 -7.11 -12.77
CA LYS A 206 7.23 -7.84 -11.50
C LYS A 206 6.40 -7.25 -10.37
N ALA A 207 6.27 -5.93 -10.27
CA ALA A 207 5.42 -5.31 -9.26
C ALA A 207 3.95 -5.59 -9.58
N SER A 208 3.57 -5.51 -10.85
CA SER A 208 2.22 -5.86 -11.31
C SER A 208 1.86 -7.32 -11.00
N ASP A 209 2.76 -8.28 -11.27
CA ASP A 209 2.52 -9.70 -10.95
C ASP A 209 2.42 -9.95 -9.43
N LEU A 210 3.28 -9.29 -8.63
CA LEU A 210 3.20 -9.36 -7.16
C LEU A 210 1.85 -8.84 -6.65
N LEU A 211 1.41 -7.67 -7.12
CA LEU A 211 0.14 -7.06 -6.73
C LEU A 211 -1.05 -7.94 -7.13
N GLN A 212 -1.01 -8.53 -8.33
CA GLN A 212 -2.03 -9.46 -8.80
C GLN A 212 -2.11 -10.72 -7.91
N ARG A 213 -0.98 -11.28 -7.51
CA ARG A 213 -0.93 -12.44 -6.60
C ARG A 213 -1.47 -12.11 -5.21
N ILE A 214 -1.18 -10.92 -4.68
CA ILE A 214 -1.74 -10.45 -3.40
C ILE A 214 -3.27 -10.31 -3.51
N GLU A 215 -3.78 -9.74 -4.59
CA GLU A 215 -5.23 -9.62 -4.82
C GLU A 215 -5.92 -10.98 -4.91
N LEU A 216 -5.32 -11.93 -5.64
CA LEU A 216 -5.83 -13.30 -5.78
C LEU A 216 -5.81 -14.05 -4.45
N SER A 217 -4.73 -13.90 -3.66
CA SER A 217 -4.63 -14.50 -2.32
C SER A 217 -5.73 -13.99 -1.38
N ASN A 218 -6.04 -12.69 -1.44
CA ASN A 218 -7.13 -12.09 -0.66
C ASN A 218 -8.51 -12.61 -1.09
N LYS A 219 -8.72 -12.93 -2.38
CA LYS A 219 -9.99 -13.50 -2.88
C LYS A 219 -10.24 -14.94 -2.43
N VAL A 220 -9.19 -15.76 -2.21
CA VAL A 220 -9.34 -17.20 -1.94
C VAL A 220 -9.75 -17.53 -0.50
N CYS A 221 -9.45 -16.68 0.48
CA CYS A 221 -9.65 -17.02 1.90
C CYS A 221 -11.12 -16.81 2.42
N GLY A 222 -12.15 -17.21 1.69
CA GLY A 222 -13.56 -16.85 1.98
C GLY A 222 -14.09 -17.20 3.40
N SER A 223 -14.30 -16.18 4.24
CA SER A 223 -15.32 -16.20 5.32
C SER A 223 -15.77 -14.78 5.68
N SER A 224 -17.04 -14.68 6.07
CA SER A 224 -17.97 -13.63 5.65
C SER A 224 -17.95 -12.31 6.45
N SER A 225 -18.43 -11.27 5.77
CA SER A 225 -18.92 -9.97 6.28
C SER A 225 -17.90 -8.89 6.64
N MET A 226 -16.70 -9.22 7.15
CA MET A 226 -15.69 -8.19 7.48
C MET A 226 -14.81 -7.77 6.28
N ARG A 227 -14.81 -8.55 5.19
CA ARG A 227 -13.98 -8.31 3.99
C ARG A 227 -14.44 -7.22 3.06
N ARG A 228 -15.74 -6.93 2.97
CA ARG A 228 -16.26 -5.86 2.08
C ARG A 228 -15.59 -4.50 2.32
N ILE A 229 -15.04 -4.27 3.51
CA ILE A 229 -14.42 -3.02 3.93
C ILE A 229 -12.96 -2.94 3.51
N GLN A 230 -12.23 -4.06 3.60
CA GLN A 230 -10.80 -4.17 3.32
C GLN A 230 -10.55 -4.35 1.81
N GLU A 231 -11.39 -5.12 1.12
CA GLU A 231 -11.44 -5.19 -0.35
C GLU A 231 -11.75 -3.82 -0.97
N SER A 232 -12.63 -3.03 -0.36
CA SER A 232 -12.98 -1.70 -0.88
C SER A 232 -11.83 -0.70 -0.85
N CYS A 233 -10.78 -0.87 -0.04
CA CYS A 233 -9.67 0.09 0.03
C CYS A 233 -8.54 -0.31 -0.93
N VAL A 234 -8.08 -1.55 -0.84
CA VAL A 234 -6.95 -2.04 -1.64
C VAL A 234 -7.37 -2.27 -3.09
N SER A 235 -8.54 -2.87 -3.35
CA SER A 235 -9.00 -3.09 -4.72
C SER A 235 -9.44 -1.80 -5.42
N LYS A 236 -9.89 -0.76 -4.69
CA LYS A 236 -10.15 0.56 -5.30
C LYS A 236 -8.87 1.30 -5.64
N GLN A 237 -7.84 1.22 -4.80
CA GLN A 237 -6.51 1.75 -5.13
C GLN A 237 -5.94 1.04 -6.38
N ILE A 238 -6.02 -0.29 -6.44
CA ILE A 238 -5.59 -1.10 -7.61
C ILE A 238 -6.49 -0.86 -8.85
N SER A 239 -7.77 -0.56 -8.69
CA SER A 239 -8.67 -0.24 -9.80
C SER A 239 -8.44 1.18 -10.35
N LEU A 240 -8.11 2.15 -9.50
CA LEU A 240 -7.68 3.50 -9.92
C LEU A 240 -6.38 3.43 -10.75
N PHE A 241 -5.47 2.52 -10.39
CA PHE A 241 -4.25 2.21 -11.13
C PHE A 241 -4.47 1.78 -12.59
N ARG A 242 -5.65 1.26 -12.94
CA ARG A 242 -5.99 0.89 -14.33
C ARG A 242 -6.70 1.98 -15.11
N ALA A 243 -7.21 3.03 -14.44
CA ALA A 243 -8.10 4.02 -15.04
C ALA A 243 -7.40 5.29 -15.52
N THR A 244 -6.12 5.50 -15.18
CA THR A 244 -5.34 6.64 -15.68
C THR A 244 -4.70 6.32 -17.04
N PRO A 245 -5.11 6.97 -18.14
CA PRO A 245 -4.36 6.90 -19.39
C PRO A 245 -2.99 7.58 -19.22
N PRO A 246 -1.96 7.16 -19.98
CA PRO A 246 -0.64 7.78 -19.91
C PRO A 246 -0.72 9.22 -20.43
N CYS A 247 -0.60 10.21 -19.54
CA CYS A 247 -0.37 11.60 -19.95
C CYS A 247 1.03 11.73 -20.54
N GLU A 248 1.10 12.14 -21.80
CA GLU A 248 2.33 12.51 -22.48
C GLU A 248 2.85 13.87 -21.97
N SER A 249 4.18 13.96 -21.90
CA SER A 249 5.02 15.13 -21.60
C SER A 249 5.18 15.52 -20.13
N TYR A 250 6.32 15.10 -19.56
CA TYR A 250 6.96 15.77 -18.43
C TYR A 250 8.42 16.03 -18.80
N VAL A 251 8.86 17.27 -18.59
CA VAL A 251 10.23 17.73 -18.87
C VAL A 251 11.04 17.64 -17.58
N GLU A 252 12.17 16.93 -17.64
CA GLU A 252 13.11 16.68 -16.55
C GLU A 252 13.83 17.96 -16.08
N SER A 253 14.01 18.10 -14.76
CA SER A 253 15.03 18.98 -14.16
C SER A 253 15.93 18.17 -13.23
N SER A 254 17.21 18.15 -13.58
CA SER A 254 18.31 17.36 -13.02
C SER A 254 18.73 17.74 -11.59
N TRP A 255 19.02 16.74 -10.75
CA TRP A 255 19.85 16.89 -9.54
C TRP A 255 20.94 15.81 -9.47
N ALA A 256 22.14 16.24 -9.06
CA ALA A 256 23.42 15.52 -9.08
C ALA A 256 23.67 14.64 -7.82
N PRO A 257 24.71 13.78 -7.78
CA PRO A 257 24.79 12.60 -6.92
C PRO A 257 25.46 12.81 -5.55
N LEU A 258 25.17 11.90 -4.61
CA LEU A 258 25.68 11.81 -3.23
C LEU A 258 27.01 11.02 -3.12
N PRO A 259 27.82 11.22 -2.05
CA PRO A 259 29.06 10.47 -1.82
C PRO A 259 28.88 9.23 -0.92
N GLU A 260 29.68 8.19 -1.18
CA GLU A 260 29.77 6.89 -0.46
C GLU A 260 30.76 6.92 0.72
N PHE A 261 30.58 6.08 1.76
CA PHE A 261 31.62 5.51 2.67
C PHE A 261 31.01 4.41 3.59
N PRO A 262 31.79 3.56 4.32
CA PRO A 262 32.31 2.26 3.90
C PRO A 262 31.79 1.07 4.75
N SER A 263 32.09 -0.14 4.27
CA SER A 263 31.63 -1.47 4.71
C SER A 263 32.49 -2.18 5.77
N ALA A 264 31.89 -3.06 6.60
CA ALA A 264 32.28 -4.48 6.87
C ALA A 264 31.46 -5.10 8.05
N PRO A 265 31.51 -6.42 8.33
CA PRO A 265 30.78 -7.47 7.62
C PRO A 265 29.96 -8.40 8.55
N ALA A 266 28.88 -9.00 8.04
CA ALA A 266 28.31 -10.22 8.61
C ALA A 266 27.68 -11.04 7.48
N VAL A 267 27.99 -12.33 7.45
CA VAL A 267 27.81 -13.29 6.36
C VAL A 267 26.38 -13.26 5.80
N GLN A 268 26.24 -12.71 4.59
CA GLN A 268 24.98 -12.61 3.84
C GLN A 268 24.81 -13.83 2.91
N PRO A 269 23.58 -14.28 2.64
CA PRO A 269 23.31 -15.15 1.51
C PRO A 269 23.82 -14.47 0.23
N ALA A 270 24.44 -15.25 -0.68
CA ALA A 270 25.14 -14.72 -1.84
C ALA A 270 24.31 -13.65 -2.56
N VAL A 271 24.76 -12.39 -2.42
CA VAL A 271 24.15 -11.24 -3.09
C VAL A 271 24.15 -11.57 -4.59
N PRO A 272 22.99 -11.51 -5.28
CA PRO A 272 22.97 -11.66 -6.72
C PRO A 272 23.92 -10.62 -7.30
N SER A 273 24.86 -11.05 -8.15
CA SER A 273 25.83 -10.13 -8.74
C SER A 273 25.11 -8.89 -9.30
N PRO A 274 25.63 -7.67 -9.06
CA PRO A 274 25.02 -6.45 -9.55
C PRO A 274 24.81 -6.58 -11.06
N ARG A 275 23.55 -6.68 -11.44
CA ARG A 275 23.16 -6.88 -12.84
C ARG A 275 23.18 -5.51 -13.49
N ARG A 276 24.06 -5.33 -14.46
CA ARG A 276 24.08 -4.13 -15.31
C ARG A 276 22.68 -3.98 -15.91
N TYR A 277 22.07 -2.81 -15.75
CA TYR A 277 20.78 -2.50 -16.35
C TYR A 277 20.92 -1.30 -17.27
N GLU A 278 20.06 -1.25 -18.27
CA GLU A 278 19.98 -0.16 -19.23
C GLU A 278 18.50 0.16 -19.47
N VAL A 279 18.16 1.44 -19.56
CA VAL A 279 16.79 1.88 -19.81
C VAL A 279 16.68 2.26 -21.28
N ARG A 280 15.78 1.60 -22.01
CA ARG A 280 15.54 1.86 -23.42
C ARG A 280 14.06 1.75 -23.72
N GLU A 281 13.53 2.66 -24.54
CA GLU A 281 12.10 2.73 -24.86
C GLU A 281 11.22 2.75 -23.58
N ARG A 282 11.67 3.45 -22.53
CA ARG A 282 11.02 3.51 -21.20
C ARG A 282 10.89 2.14 -20.49
N LYS A 283 11.61 1.11 -20.96
CA LYS A 283 11.67 -0.22 -20.34
C LYS A 283 13.05 -0.46 -19.72
N LYS A 284 13.07 -0.99 -18.49
CA LYS A 284 14.31 -1.39 -17.81
C LYS A 284 14.74 -2.77 -18.26
N HIS A 285 15.87 -2.86 -18.96
CA HIS A 285 16.50 -4.12 -19.36
C HIS A 285 17.58 -4.49 -18.35
N VAL A 286 17.57 -5.74 -17.88
CA VAL A 286 18.51 -6.24 -16.87
C VAL A 286 19.39 -7.31 -17.51
N PHE A 287 20.70 -7.12 -17.47
CA PHE A 287 21.69 -8.01 -18.07
C PHE A 287 22.50 -8.76 -17.01
N PRO A 288 22.92 -10.01 -17.28
CA PRO A 288 22.62 -10.75 -18.50
C PRO A 288 21.19 -11.29 -18.52
N GLN A 289 20.60 -11.35 -19.72
CA GLN A 289 19.25 -11.86 -19.96
C GLN A 289 19.30 -13.09 -20.88
N ARG A 290 18.58 -14.15 -20.51
CA ARG A 290 18.42 -15.34 -21.35
C ARG A 290 17.29 -15.10 -22.36
N ARG A 291 17.56 -15.32 -23.64
CA ARG A 291 16.63 -15.07 -24.76
C ARG A 291 16.59 -16.27 -25.71
N ASN A 292 15.42 -16.53 -26.29
CA ASN A 292 15.28 -17.50 -27.37
C ASN A 292 15.41 -16.76 -28.70
N VAL A 293 16.18 -17.33 -29.63
CA VAL A 293 16.25 -16.89 -31.01
C VAL A 293 14.99 -17.41 -31.72
N ILE A 294 14.24 -16.54 -32.37
CA ILE A 294 12.97 -16.92 -33.03
C ILE A 294 13.09 -17.03 -34.55
N VAL A 295 14.19 -16.52 -35.12
CA VAL A 295 14.47 -16.54 -36.57
C VAL A 295 15.94 -16.89 -36.78
N ASP A 296 16.22 -17.74 -37.76
CA ASP A 296 17.59 -18.06 -38.18
C ASP A 296 18.33 -16.77 -38.56
N PHE A 297 19.47 -16.53 -37.91
CA PHE A 297 20.24 -15.31 -38.05
C PHE A 297 21.72 -15.61 -38.24
N HIS A 298 22.30 -14.97 -39.26
CA HIS A 298 23.73 -15.03 -39.53
C HIS A 298 24.36 -13.66 -39.31
N ASP A 299 25.26 -13.58 -38.33
CA ASP A 299 26.01 -12.36 -38.07
C ASP A 299 27.23 -12.29 -39.00
N GLN A 300 27.18 -11.38 -39.97
CA GLN A 300 28.26 -11.19 -40.94
C GLN A 300 29.57 -10.69 -40.31
N ASN A 301 29.51 -10.05 -39.13
CA ASN A 301 30.68 -9.49 -38.46
C ASN A 301 31.42 -10.52 -37.60
N SER A 302 30.68 -11.43 -36.96
CA SER A 302 31.26 -12.47 -36.10
C SER A 302 31.33 -13.85 -36.75
N GLY A 303 30.69 -14.03 -37.91
CA GLY A 303 30.52 -15.34 -38.57
C GLY A 303 29.60 -16.29 -37.82
N ALA A 304 28.93 -15.84 -36.75
CA ALA A 304 28.06 -16.66 -35.94
C ALA A 304 26.78 -17.02 -36.70
N VAL A 305 26.34 -18.27 -36.56
CA VAL A 305 25.04 -18.76 -37.05
C VAL A 305 24.20 -19.11 -35.83
N LEU A 306 23.12 -18.36 -35.63
CA LEU A 306 22.12 -18.57 -34.59
C LEU A 306 20.87 -19.14 -35.23
N ARG A 307 20.38 -20.29 -34.77
CA ARG A 307 19.17 -20.91 -35.32
C ARG A 307 17.95 -20.59 -34.48
N ALA A 308 16.79 -20.56 -35.10
CA ALA A 308 15.52 -20.49 -34.38
C ALA A 308 15.43 -21.64 -33.37
N GLY A 309 15.08 -21.32 -32.13
CA GLY A 309 15.09 -22.23 -30.98
C GLY A 309 16.36 -22.18 -30.13
N ASP A 310 17.45 -21.54 -30.62
CA ASP A 310 18.67 -21.40 -29.83
C ASP A 310 18.45 -20.47 -28.64
N VAL A 311 19.08 -20.81 -27.51
CA VAL A 311 19.04 -20.00 -26.31
C VAL A 311 20.35 -19.24 -26.17
N VAL A 312 20.26 -17.92 -26.16
CA VAL A 312 21.41 -17.00 -26.11
C VAL A 312 21.37 -16.12 -24.87
N LYS A 313 22.54 -15.66 -24.44
CA LYS A 313 22.69 -14.77 -23.28
C LYS A 313 22.94 -13.35 -23.76
N ALA A 314 21.93 -12.50 -23.71
CA ALA A 314 22.07 -11.08 -24.01
C ALA A 314 22.86 -10.38 -22.89
N MET A 315 23.90 -9.65 -23.26
CA MET A 315 24.86 -9.01 -22.37
C MET A 315 24.76 -7.48 -22.34
N GLY A 316 24.10 -6.88 -23.34
CA GLY A 316 23.93 -5.44 -23.48
C GLY A 316 23.37 -5.08 -24.86
N PHE A 317 23.33 -3.78 -25.16
CA PHE A 317 22.90 -3.27 -26.46
C PHE A 317 24.08 -2.76 -27.31
N VAL A 318 23.93 -2.85 -28.63
CA VAL A 318 24.71 -2.11 -29.63
C VAL A 318 23.71 -1.69 -30.72
N GLY A 319 23.49 -0.38 -30.90
CA GLY A 319 22.40 0.10 -31.79
C GLY A 319 21.08 -0.56 -31.39
N ASP A 320 20.17 -0.87 -32.32
CA ASP A 320 18.89 -1.57 -32.06
C ASP A 320 19.01 -3.11 -31.92
N ALA A 321 20.18 -3.61 -31.52
CA ALA A 321 20.48 -5.03 -31.41
C ALA A 321 21.01 -5.41 -30.02
N TYR A 322 20.81 -6.68 -29.65
CA TYR A 322 21.46 -7.27 -28.49
C TYR A 322 22.84 -7.79 -28.85
N VAL A 323 23.81 -7.53 -27.97
CA VAL A 323 25.06 -8.30 -27.94
C VAL A 323 24.77 -9.59 -27.19
N VAL A 324 24.81 -10.72 -27.90
CA VAL A 324 24.53 -12.03 -27.34
C VAL A 324 25.77 -12.89 -27.29
N GLU A 325 25.92 -13.65 -26.20
CA GLU A 325 26.93 -14.69 -26.06
C GLU A 325 26.26 -16.06 -26.22
N THR A 326 26.82 -16.87 -27.12
CA THR A 326 26.42 -18.27 -27.33
C THR A 326 27.15 -19.18 -26.35
N GLY A 327 26.66 -20.42 -26.14
CA GLY A 327 27.33 -21.41 -25.27
C GLY A 327 28.79 -21.70 -25.63
N ARG A 328 29.24 -21.35 -26.85
CA ARG A 328 30.63 -21.43 -27.32
C ARG A 328 31.47 -20.17 -27.04
N ARG A 329 30.95 -19.22 -26.24
CA ARG A 329 31.55 -17.90 -25.94
C ARG A 329 31.77 -17.00 -27.17
N ILE A 330 31.10 -17.30 -28.28
CA ILE A 330 31.10 -16.44 -29.47
C ILE A 330 30.11 -15.32 -29.22
N LYS A 331 30.56 -14.07 -29.39
CA LYS A 331 29.73 -12.87 -29.31
C LYS A 331 29.17 -12.54 -30.69
N ALA A 332 27.87 -12.36 -30.76
CA ALA A 332 27.17 -11.96 -31.98
C ALA A 332 26.24 -10.77 -31.69
N VAL A 333 25.91 -10.01 -32.73
CA VAL A 333 24.98 -8.89 -32.65
C VAL A 333 23.69 -9.25 -33.38
N ILE A 334 22.61 -9.49 -32.63
CA ILE A 334 21.31 -9.92 -33.17
C ILE A 334 20.24 -8.84 -32.93
N PRO A 335 19.43 -8.46 -33.93
CA PRO A 335 18.34 -7.51 -33.75
C PRO A 335 17.36 -7.95 -32.64
N ILE A 336 16.87 -6.99 -31.86
CA ILE A 336 15.96 -7.26 -30.73
C ILE A 336 14.73 -8.06 -31.18
N SER A 337 14.18 -7.72 -32.35
CA SER A 337 13.00 -8.35 -32.96
C SER A 337 13.19 -9.82 -33.34
N TYR A 338 14.42 -10.33 -33.34
CA TYR A 338 14.75 -11.73 -33.66
C TYR A 338 14.89 -12.58 -32.39
N THR A 339 14.57 -12.00 -31.22
CA THR A 339 14.69 -12.67 -29.93
C THR A 339 13.50 -12.41 -29.01
N GLU A 340 13.08 -13.44 -28.29
CA GLU A 340 12.07 -13.34 -27.22
C GLU A 340 12.67 -13.67 -25.85
N LYS A 341 12.00 -13.30 -24.76
CA LYS A 341 12.49 -13.56 -23.40
C LYS A 341 12.25 -15.04 -23.06
N SER A 342 13.31 -15.79 -22.77
CA SER A 342 13.14 -17.19 -22.37
C SER A 342 12.49 -17.26 -21.00
N LEU A 343 11.42 -18.04 -20.84
CA LEU A 343 10.91 -18.42 -19.52
C LEU A 343 11.99 -19.22 -18.76
N PRO A 344 12.05 -19.13 -17.42
CA PRO A 344 12.86 -20.07 -16.66
C PRO A 344 12.39 -21.49 -16.98
N PRO A 345 13.29 -22.49 -17.05
CA PRO A 345 12.84 -23.87 -17.21
C PRO A 345 11.85 -24.17 -16.09
N THR A 346 10.63 -24.60 -16.45
CA THR A 346 9.76 -25.32 -15.52
C THR A 346 10.56 -26.53 -15.07
N GLU A 347 11.04 -26.53 -13.84
CA GLU A 347 11.50 -27.75 -13.19
C GLU A 347 10.33 -28.74 -13.29
N GLY A 348 10.47 -29.71 -14.18
CA GLY A 348 9.55 -30.82 -14.27
C GLY A 348 9.60 -31.54 -12.93
N TYR A 349 8.47 -31.54 -12.24
CA TYR A 349 8.14 -32.62 -11.33
C TYR A 349 8.17 -33.90 -12.17
N ASN A 350 9.29 -34.60 -12.14
CA ASN A 350 9.30 -36.01 -12.46
C ASN A 350 8.55 -36.71 -11.32
N VAL A 351 7.60 -37.55 -11.74
CA VAL A 351 6.79 -38.47 -10.92
C VAL A 351 7.66 -39.30 -9.98
#